data_AF-X8CM33-F1
#
_entry.id   AF-X8CM33-F1
#
_cell.length_a   1.000
_cell.length_b   1.000
_cell.length_c   1.000
_cell.angle_alpha   90.00
_cell.angle_beta   90.00
_cell.angle_gamma   90.00
#
_symmetry.space_group_name_H-M   'P 1'
#
loop_
_entity.id
_entity.type
_entity.pdbx_description
1 polymer ?
#
loop_
_entity_poly.entity_id
_entity_poly.type
_entity_poly.pdbx_seq_one_letter_code
_entity_poly.pdbx_strand_id
1 'polypeptide(L)'
;MTADIDLGNDDGLFMARIFAAFAAKESGRKSARIRRKMLQNAQAGLPHGSARPFGYEADKITVRESEAAVIRQMVDRYLAGQSLRSLTIWLNDSQIAPSVATSWQTTAVRQVLSSGRIAGLREHRGEVIGAAVWPAIITPAERDRVLARMASRSVTKNPHRTHLPVVGDVALRALR
;
A
#
# COMPACT_ATOMS: atom_id res chain seq x y z
N MET A 1 -6.99 -0.19 -39.39
CA MET A 1 -7.21 -1.55 -39.94
C MET A 1 -7.77 -2.42 -38.83
N THR A 2 -9.07 -2.35 -38.61
CA THR A 2 -9.81 -3.39 -37.88
C THR A 2 -9.85 -4.59 -38.82
N ALA A 3 -9.05 -5.62 -38.52
CA ALA A 3 -9.08 -6.85 -39.29
C ALA A 3 -10.43 -7.52 -39.03
N ASP A 4 -11.26 -7.57 -40.06
CA ASP A 4 -12.48 -8.37 -40.09
C ASP A 4 -12.02 -9.82 -40.24
N ILE A 5 -11.81 -10.49 -39.10
CA ILE A 5 -11.41 -11.90 -39.07
C ILE A 5 -12.70 -12.70 -39.06
N ASP A 6 -13.03 -13.30 -40.20
CA ASP A 6 -14.11 -14.27 -40.29
C ASP A 6 -13.76 -15.51 -39.44
N LEU A 7 -14.47 -15.67 -38.32
CA LEU A 7 -14.26 -16.73 -37.33
C LEU A 7 -14.88 -18.07 -37.75
N GLY A 8 -15.49 -18.16 -38.93
CA GLY A 8 -16.16 -19.36 -39.46
C GLY A 8 -15.25 -20.38 -40.16
N ASN A 9 -13.98 -20.06 -40.41
CA ASN A 9 -13.00 -20.94 -41.11
C ASN A 9 -11.75 -21.18 -40.23
N ASP A 10 -11.11 -22.35 -40.38
CA ASP A 10 -9.93 -22.80 -39.61
C ASP A 10 -8.78 -21.78 -39.66
N ASP A 11 -8.58 -21.11 -40.81
CA ASP A 11 -7.57 -20.07 -41.00
C ASP A 11 -7.84 -18.79 -40.18
N GLY A 12 -9.13 -18.43 -40.01
CA GLY A 12 -9.55 -17.28 -39.22
C GLY A 12 -9.29 -17.50 -37.72
N LEU A 13 -9.57 -18.71 -37.23
CA LEU A 13 -9.29 -19.09 -35.85
C LEU A 13 -7.78 -19.15 -35.57
N PHE A 14 -6.99 -19.65 -36.52
CA PHE A 14 -5.53 -19.65 -36.44
C PHE A 14 -4.96 -18.22 -36.37
N MET A 15 -5.39 -17.34 -37.28
CA MET A 15 -4.96 -15.94 -37.30
C MET A 15 -5.40 -15.19 -36.02
N ALA A 16 -6.62 -15.42 -35.54
CA ALA A 16 -7.10 -14.84 -34.28
C ALA A 16 -6.21 -15.22 -33.08
N ARG A 17 -5.77 -16.49 -33.00
CA ARG A 17 -4.84 -16.95 -31.95
C ARG A 17 -3.47 -16.30 -32.05
N ILE A 18 -2.94 -16.14 -33.26
CA ILE A 18 -1.67 -15.43 -33.48
C ILE A 18 -1.79 -13.97 -33.07
N PHE A 19 -2.84 -13.27 -33.49
CA PHE A 19 -3.07 -11.88 -33.09
C PHE A 19 -3.26 -11.73 -31.58
N ALA A 20 -3.99 -12.65 -30.94
CA ALA A 20 -4.13 -12.67 -29.49
C ALA A 20 -2.77 -12.88 -28.79
N ALA A 21 -1.94 -13.80 -29.28
CA ALA A 21 -0.59 -14.03 -28.75
C ALA A 21 0.31 -12.79 -28.94
N PHE A 22 0.23 -12.13 -30.09
CA PHE A 22 0.97 -10.90 -30.36
C PHE A 22 0.51 -9.74 -29.47
N ALA A 23 -0.80 -9.54 -29.33
CA ALA A 23 -1.39 -8.53 -28.45
C ALA A 23 -1.01 -8.78 -26.98
N ALA A 24 -1.03 -10.03 -26.53
CA ALA A 24 -0.59 -10.43 -25.19
C ALA A 24 0.91 -10.14 -24.98
N LYS A 25 1.76 -10.43 -25.97
CA LYS A 25 3.19 -10.13 -25.94
C LYS A 25 3.45 -8.63 -25.85
N GLU A 26 2.77 -7.82 -26.66
CA GLU A 26 2.95 -6.37 -26.66
C GLU A 26 2.44 -5.74 -25.36
N SER A 27 1.29 -6.20 -24.86
CA SER A 27 0.77 -5.84 -23.54
C SER A 27 1.74 -6.20 -22.41
N GLY A 28 2.36 -7.39 -22.50
CA GLY A 28 3.39 -7.84 -21.56
C GLY A 28 4.63 -6.95 -21.58
N ARG A 29 5.14 -6.59 -22.76
CA ARG A 29 6.29 -5.67 -22.93
C ARG A 29 5.97 -4.28 -22.36
N LYS A 30 4.78 -3.74 -22.68
CA LYS A 30 4.32 -2.44 -22.16
C LYS A 30 4.21 -2.47 -20.64
N SER A 31 3.60 -3.50 -20.07
CA SER A 31 3.46 -3.67 -18.63
C SER A 31 4.81 -3.81 -17.93
N ALA A 32 5.77 -4.54 -18.51
CA ALA A 32 7.12 -4.64 -17.98
C ALA A 32 7.85 -3.28 -17.99
N ARG A 33 7.71 -2.50 -19.06
CA ARG A 33 8.27 -1.14 -19.15
C ARG A 33 7.68 -0.22 -18.09
N ILE A 34 6.36 -0.22 -17.92
CA ILE A 34 5.68 0.59 -16.90
C ILE A 34 6.15 0.18 -15.51
N ARG A 35 6.18 -1.12 -15.19
CA ARG A 35 6.65 -1.63 -13.89
C ARG A 35 8.09 -1.21 -13.61
N ARG A 36 8.99 -1.31 -14.59
CA ARG A 36 10.38 -0.86 -14.46
C ARG A 36 10.46 0.63 -14.17
N LYS A 37 9.69 1.46 -14.88
CA LYS A 37 9.66 2.91 -14.64
C LYS A 37 9.10 3.25 -13.26
N MET A 38 8.06 2.56 -12.81
CA MET A 38 7.48 2.75 -11.48
C MET A 38 8.46 2.36 -10.38
N LEU A 39 9.22 1.28 -10.56
CA LEU A 39 10.28 0.88 -9.64
C LEU A 39 11.40 1.93 -9.60
N GLN A 40 11.87 2.39 -10.76
CA GLN A 40 12.89 3.45 -10.84
C GLN A 40 12.43 4.73 -10.12
N ASN A 41 11.21 5.19 -10.37
CA ASN A 41 10.66 6.37 -9.70
C ASN A 41 10.55 6.16 -8.19
N ALA A 42 10.17 4.96 -7.76
CA ALA A 42 10.11 4.63 -6.36
C ALA A 42 11.53 4.65 -5.74
N GLN A 43 12.53 4.03 -6.35
CA GLN A 43 13.92 4.06 -5.88
C GLN A 43 14.49 5.48 -5.79
N ALA A 44 14.05 6.37 -6.68
CA ALA A 44 14.38 7.81 -6.63
C ALA A 44 13.55 8.61 -5.61
N GLY A 45 12.74 7.96 -4.77
CA GLY A 45 11.92 8.62 -3.74
C GLY A 45 10.74 9.43 -4.28
N LEU A 46 10.42 9.34 -5.58
CA LEU A 46 9.43 10.21 -6.24
C LEU A 46 7.98 9.79 -5.93
N PRO A 47 7.04 10.76 -5.87
CA PRO A 47 5.64 10.48 -5.58
C PRO A 47 4.96 9.61 -6.64
N HIS A 48 3.90 8.93 -6.23
CA HIS A 48 3.06 8.09 -7.08
C HIS A 48 1.58 8.23 -6.70
N GLY A 49 0.69 7.71 -7.55
CA GLY A 49 -0.76 7.79 -7.40
C GLY A 49 -1.33 9.07 -7.99
N SER A 50 -2.63 9.10 -8.24
CA SER A 50 -3.35 10.26 -8.78
C SER A 50 -3.82 11.19 -7.66
N ALA A 51 -4.45 10.65 -6.62
CA ALA A 51 -5.05 11.39 -5.51
C ALA A 51 -4.02 12.17 -4.65
N ARG A 52 -4.46 13.31 -4.11
CA ARG A 52 -3.71 14.08 -3.12
C ARG A 52 -3.68 13.33 -1.79
N PRO A 53 -2.50 13.10 -1.17
CA PRO A 53 -2.43 12.53 0.16
C PRO A 53 -2.76 13.58 1.23
N PHE A 54 -3.49 13.17 2.25
CA PHE A 54 -3.76 14.01 3.43
C PHE A 54 -2.43 14.39 4.11
N GLY A 55 -2.29 15.66 4.50
CA GLY A 55 -1.04 16.24 5.03
C GLY A 55 -0.14 16.90 3.97
N TYR A 56 -0.43 16.75 2.68
CA TYR A 56 0.37 17.30 1.60
C TYR A 56 -0.49 18.00 0.54
N GLU A 57 0.12 18.92 -0.20
CA GLU A 57 -0.50 19.59 -1.34
C GLU A 57 -0.65 18.67 -2.56
N ALA A 58 -1.33 19.18 -3.60
CA ALA A 58 -1.62 18.43 -4.83
C ALA A 58 -0.36 17.97 -5.59
N ASP A 59 0.78 18.63 -5.36
CA ASP A 59 2.11 18.24 -5.87
C ASP A 59 2.66 16.96 -5.19
N LYS A 60 2.04 16.53 -4.08
CA LYS A 60 2.41 15.37 -3.25
C LYS A 60 3.77 15.50 -2.57
N ILE A 61 4.29 16.72 -2.50
CA ILE A 61 5.62 17.05 -1.97
C ILE A 61 5.50 18.11 -0.88
N THR A 62 4.84 19.22 -1.16
CA THR A 62 4.72 20.32 -0.21
C THR A 62 3.82 19.93 0.95
N VAL A 63 4.27 20.18 2.19
CA VAL A 63 3.49 19.89 3.39
C VAL A 63 2.36 20.91 3.52
N ARG A 64 1.14 20.42 3.73
CA ARG A 64 -0.01 21.26 4.10
C ARG A 64 -0.11 21.31 5.61
N GLU A 65 0.38 22.39 6.21
CA GLU A 65 0.61 22.44 7.65
C GLU A 65 -0.67 22.24 8.50
N SER A 66 -1.82 22.73 8.02
CA SER A 66 -3.11 22.53 8.71
C SER A 66 -3.50 21.05 8.84
N GLU A 67 -3.27 20.24 7.81
CA GLU A 67 -3.51 18.80 7.83
C GLU A 67 -2.36 18.06 8.53
N ALA A 68 -1.12 18.53 8.40
CA ALA A 68 0.03 17.97 9.08
C ALA A 68 -0.12 18.05 10.60
N ALA A 69 -0.62 19.17 11.13
CA ALA A 69 -0.94 19.32 12.55
C ALA A 69 -1.96 18.28 13.03
N VAL A 70 -2.97 17.97 12.21
CA VAL A 70 -3.95 16.92 12.51
C VAL A 70 -3.27 15.55 12.54
N ILE A 71 -2.38 15.25 11.60
CA ILE A 71 -1.63 13.98 11.58
C ILE A 71 -0.79 13.82 12.85
N ARG A 72 -0.06 14.86 13.27
CA ARG A 72 0.73 14.83 14.52
C ARG A 72 -0.17 14.55 15.73
N GLN A 73 -1.32 15.25 15.84
CA GLN A 73 -2.29 14.98 16.90
C GLN A 73 -2.88 13.56 16.85
N MET A 74 -3.15 13.02 15.66
CA MET A 74 -3.62 11.64 15.51
C MET A 74 -2.58 10.65 16.04
N VAL A 75 -1.30 10.87 15.71
CA VAL A 75 -0.18 10.04 16.17
C VAL A 75 -0.05 10.13 17.69
N ASP A 76 -0.05 11.33 18.27
CA ASP A 76 0.04 11.54 19.71
C ASP A 76 -1.12 10.86 20.46
N ARG A 77 -2.37 11.11 20.03
CA ARG A 77 -3.55 10.49 20.63
C ARG A 77 -3.54 8.97 20.48
N TYR A 78 -3.06 8.46 19.34
CA TYR A 78 -2.89 7.02 19.15
C TYR A 78 -1.86 6.48 20.13
N LEU A 79 -0.65 7.02 20.18
CA LEU A 79 0.40 6.55 21.08
C LEU A 79 0.01 6.68 22.56
N ALA A 80 -0.82 7.67 22.91
CA ALA A 80 -1.40 7.86 24.24
C ALA A 80 -2.49 6.84 24.63
N GLY A 81 -2.87 5.90 23.75
CA GLY A 81 -3.81 4.83 24.11
C GLY A 81 -5.14 4.85 23.35
N GLN A 82 -5.46 5.90 22.59
CA GLN A 82 -6.73 5.93 21.86
C GLN A 82 -6.80 4.86 20.76
N SER A 83 -8.02 4.40 20.48
CA SER A 83 -8.29 3.43 19.42
C SER A 83 -8.47 4.12 18.06
N LEU A 84 -8.26 3.40 16.97
CA LEU A 84 -8.52 3.93 15.61
C LEU A 84 -9.98 4.40 15.44
N ARG A 85 -10.93 3.69 16.08
CA ARG A 85 -12.34 4.09 16.10
C ARG A 85 -12.54 5.42 16.83
N SER A 86 -11.91 5.58 17.99
CA SER A 86 -11.95 6.84 18.76
C SER A 86 -11.42 8.01 17.94
N LEU A 87 -10.30 7.82 17.23
CA LEU A 87 -9.75 8.84 16.34
C LEU A 87 -10.68 9.16 15.17
N THR A 88 -11.33 8.15 14.59
CA THR A 88 -12.29 8.33 13.50
C THR A 88 -13.46 9.20 13.94
N ILE A 89 -14.01 8.92 15.13
CA ILE A 89 -15.10 9.70 15.72
C ILE A 89 -14.62 11.13 15.97
N TRP A 90 -13.47 11.31 16.64
CA TRP A 90 -12.91 12.63 16.91
C TRP A 90 -12.73 13.48 15.64
N LEU A 91 -12.18 12.90 14.56
CA LEU A 91 -12.00 13.61 13.29
C LEU A 91 -13.34 14.08 12.69
N ASN A 92 -14.33 13.19 12.68
CA ASN A 92 -15.65 13.50 12.13
C ASN A 92 -16.41 14.50 13.01
N ASP A 93 -16.38 14.36 14.33
CA ASP A 93 -17.02 15.29 15.27
C ASP A 93 -16.37 16.69 15.17
N SER A 94 -15.06 16.74 14.95
CA SER A 94 -14.30 17.98 14.73
C SER A 94 -14.47 18.56 13.32
N GLN A 95 -15.31 17.96 12.47
CA GLN A 95 -15.57 18.38 11.08
C GLN A 95 -14.30 18.45 10.21
N ILE A 96 -13.30 17.62 10.50
CA ILE A 96 -12.07 17.53 9.72
C ILE A 96 -12.31 16.54 8.57
N ALA A 97 -12.43 17.04 7.34
CA ALA A 97 -12.66 16.19 6.17
C ALA A 97 -11.35 15.53 5.66
N PRO A 98 -11.40 14.28 5.18
CA PRO A 98 -10.28 13.68 4.45
C PRO A 98 -10.14 14.28 3.04
N SER A 99 -9.03 14.00 2.35
CA SER A 99 -8.70 14.64 1.07
C SER A 99 -9.67 14.37 -0.09
N VAL A 100 -10.38 13.24 -0.09
CA VAL A 100 -11.19 12.76 -1.21
C VAL A 100 -12.64 12.43 -0.81
N ALA A 101 -12.90 12.17 0.47
CA ALA A 101 -14.21 11.72 0.96
C ALA A 101 -14.83 12.76 1.90
N THR A 102 -16.12 12.62 2.17
CA THR A 102 -16.85 13.54 3.06
C THR A 102 -16.60 13.25 4.55
N SER A 103 -16.27 12.00 4.90
CA SER A 103 -16.04 11.60 6.29
C SER A 103 -14.94 10.55 6.41
N TRP A 104 -14.32 10.50 7.59
CA TRP A 104 -13.30 9.51 7.90
C TRP A 104 -13.89 8.14 8.17
N GLN A 105 -13.23 7.14 7.60
CA GLN A 105 -13.42 5.73 7.90
C GLN A 105 -12.22 5.21 8.71
N THR A 106 -12.45 4.24 9.59
CA THR A 106 -11.38 3.67 10.43
C THR A 106 -10.26 3.03 9.62
N THR A 107 -10.56 2.50 8.43
CA THR A 107 -9.57 1.97 7.48
C THR A 107 -8.69 3.08 6.92
N ALA A 108 -9.25 4.24 6.58
CA ALA A 108 -8.50 5.41 6.11
C ALA A 108 -7.60 5.98 7.21
N VAL A 109 -8.10 6.09 8.44
CA VAL A 109 -7.29 6.49 9.60
C VAL A 109 -6.12 5.55 9.82
N ARG A 110 -6.36 4.23 9.76
CA ARG A 110 -5.29 3.22 9.82
C ARG A 110 -4.25 3.45 8.73
N GLN A 111 -4.69 3.62 7.49
CA GLN A 111 -3.82 3.76 6.33
C GLN A 111 -2.91 4.99 6.44
N VAL A 112 -3.44 6.14 6.90
CA VAL A 112 -2.64 7.35 7.15
C VAL A 112 -1.60 7.09 8.22
N LEU A 113 -2.01 6.55 9.38
CA LEU A 113 -1.11 6.32 10.52
C LEU A 113 -0.01 5.27 10.25
N SER A 114 -0.28 4.27 9.41
CA SER A 114 0.73 3.26 9.05
C SER A 114 1.63 3.66 7.88
N SER A 115 1.26 4.70 7.12
CA SER A 115 1.96 5.02 5.87
C SER A 115 3.38 5.52 6.12
N GLY A 116 4.34 5.02 5.35
CA GLY A 116 5.70 5.54 5.28
C GLY A 116 5.74 7.01 4.86
N ARG A 117 4.74 7.47 4.09
CA ARG A 117 4.68 8.84 3.58
C ARG A 117 4.77 9.88 4.70
N ILE A 118 3.99 9.73 5.78
CA ILE A 118 3.98 10.71 6.89
C ILE A 118 5.31 10.76 7.64
N ALA A 119 6.17 9.75 7.46
CA ALA A 119 7.53 9.68 8.00
C ALA A 119 8.62 10.02 6.97
N GLY A 120 8.27 10.59 5.81
CA GLY A 120 9.23 10.92 4.75
C GLY A 120 9.82 9.69 4.05
N LEU A 121 9.12 8.55 4.10
CA LEU A 121 9.55 7.29 3.51
C LEU A 121 8.75 6.94 2.26
N ARG A 122 9.42 6.35 1.28
CA ARG A 122 8.82 5.89 0.04
C ARG A 122 8.46 4.40 0.14
N GLU A 123 7.20 4.06 -0.11
CA GLU A 123 6.71 2.67 -0.12
C GLU A 123 6.40 2.15 -1.53
N HIS A 124 6.96 1.01 -1.92
CA HIS A 124 6.60 0.33 -3.17
C HIS A 124 6.03 -1.05 -2.85
N ARG A 125 4.80 -1.33 -3.30
CA ARG A 125 4.11 -2.62 -3.07
C ARG A 125 4.04 -3.05 -1.59
N GLY A 126 3.86 -2.08 -0.69
CA GLY A 126 3.72 -2.34 0.75
C GLY A 126 5.04 -2.36 1.52
N GLU A 127 6.18 -2.24 0.83
CA GLU A 127 7.50 -2.23 1.46
C GLU A 127 8.12 -0.83 1.39
N VAL A 128 8.76 -0.41 2.49
CA VAL A 128 9.58 0.81 2.50
C VAL A 128 10.87 0.52 1.74
N ILE A 129 11.13 1.31 0.71
CA ILE A 129 12.32 1.16 -0.14
C ILE A 129 13.40 2.20 0.15
N GLY A 130 13.08 3.28 0.87
CA GLY A 130 14.04 4.32 1.23
C GLY A 130 13.40 5.66 1.56
N ALA A 131 14.24 6.68 1.65
CA ALA A 131 13.81 8.07 1.85
C ALA A 131 13.03 8.59 0.62
N ALA A 132 12.02 9.40 0.89
CA ALA A 132 11.28 10.11 -0.13
C ALA A 132 11.81 11.53 -0.35
N VAL A 133 11.43 12.14 -1.48
CA VAL A 133 11.81 13.54 -1.79
C VAL A 133 10.97 14.57 -1.02
N TRP A 134 9.88 14.15 -0.40
CA TRP A 134 8.98 15.03 0.35
C TRP A 134 9.36 15.08 1.84
N PRO A 135 9.12 16.21 2.53
CA PRO A 135 9.39 16.32 3.95
C PRO A 135 8.54 15.36 4.79
N ALA A 136 9.12 14.89 5.90
CA ALA A 136 8.41 14.09 6.89
C ALA A 136 7.52 14.99 7.78
N ILE A 137 6.32 14.51 8.13
CA ILE A 137 5.41 15.18 9.09
C ILE A 137 5.72 14.72 10.52
N ILE A 138 6.06 13.44 10.67
CA ILE A 138 6.54 12.80 11.90
C ILE A 138 7.89 12.12 11.64
N THR A 139 8.59 11.73 12.70
CA THR A 139 9.84 10.99 12.59
C THR A 139 9.59 9.51 12.20
N PRO A 140 10.56 8.83 11.56
CA PRO A 140 10.51 7.38 11.36
C PRO A 140 10.30 6.60 12.66
N ALA A 141 10.95 7.02 13.75
CA ALA A 141 10.81 6.38 15.06
C ALA A 141 9.39 6.50 15.66
N GLU A 142 8.68 7.59 15.41
CA GLU A 142 7.26 7.71 15.79
C GLU A 142 6.39 6.75 15.00
N ARG A 143 6.62 6.64 13.69
CA ARG A 143 5.90 5.66 12.86
C ARG A 143 6.15 4.23 13.33
N ASP A 144 7.38 3.88 13.67
CA ASP A 144 7.72 2.54 14.14
C ASP A 144 6.99 2.21 15.46
N ARG A 145 6.89 3.17 16.38
CA ARG A 145 6.06 3.04 17.60
C ARG A 145 4.58 2.82 17.29
N VAL A 146 4.03 3.54 16.30
CA VAL A 146 2.65 3.35 15.84
C VAL A 146 2.44 1.95 15.28
N LEU A 147 3.34 1.47 14.41
CA LEU A 147 3.27 0.14 13.80
C LEU A 147 3.39 -0.98 14.86
N ALA A 148 4.32 -0.86 15.80
CA ALA A 148 4.48 -1.80 16.90
C ALA A 148 3.20 -1.93 17.73
N ARG A 149 2.55 -0.80 18.05
CA ARG A 149 1.26 -0.77 18.76
C ARG A 149 0.12 -1.38 17.93
N MET A 150 0.10 -1.18 16.62
CA MET A 150 -0.88 -1.83 15.73
C MET A 150 -0.70 -3.35 15.70
N ALA A 151 0.55 -3.83 15.68
CA ALA A 151 0.89 -5.25 15.67
C ALA A 151 0.52 -5.94 16.98
N SER A 152 0.84 -5.35 18.14
CA SER A 152 0.52 -5.93 19.45
C SER A 152 -0.98 -6.16 19.64
N ARG A 153 -1.83 -5.20 19.23
CA ARG A 153 -3.29 -5.39 19.26
C ARG A 153 -3.80 -6.46 18.30
N SER A 154 -3.09 -6.72 17.20
CA SER A 154 -3.44 -7.81 16.27
C SER A 154 -3.18 -9.18 16.89
N VAL A 155 -2.07 -9.31 17.64
CA VAL A 155 -1.72 -10.55 18.36
C VAL A 155 -2.73 -10.84 19.47
N THR A 156 -3.11 -9.84 20.27
CA THR A 156 -4.12 -10.01 21.34
C THR A 156 -5.48 -10.45 20.81
N LYS A 157 -5.86 -10.00 19.60
CA LYS A 157 -7.13 -10.39 18.97
C LYS A 157 -7.14 -11.82 18.42
N ASN A 158 -5.99 -12.47 18.26
CA ASN A 158 -5.91 -13.78 17.61
C ASN A 158 -4.94 -14.75 18.32
N PRO A 159 -5.25 -15.19 19.56
CA PRO A 159 -4.36 -16.01 20.37
C PRO A 159 -4.17 -17.46 19.86
N HIS A 160 -4.95 -17.91 18.87
CA HIS A 160 -5.00 -19.33 18.45
C HIS A 160 -4.20 -19.69 17.18
N ARG A 161 -3.37 -18.80 16.64
CA ARG A 161 -2.57 -19.10 15.44
C ARG A 161 -1.12 -19.44 15.79
N THR A 162 -0.92 -20.44 16.64
CA THR A 162 0.39 -21.04 16.89
C THR A 162 0.69 -21.99 15.73
N HIS A 163 1.67 -21.65 14.90
CA HIS A 163 2.20 -22.58 13.90
C HIS A 163 3.03 -23.63 14.64
N LEU A 164 2.51 -24.86 14.79
CA LEU A 164 3.38 -26.00 15.13
C LEU A 164 4.38 -26.20 13.98
N PRO A 165 5.67 -26.41 14.24
CA PRO A 165 6.56 -26.93 13.22
C PRO A 165 6.20 -28.40 12.99
N VAL A 166 5.87 -28.76 11.75
CA VAL A 166 5.84 -30.16 11.32
C VAL A 166 7.29 -30.63 11.30
N VAL A 167 7.75 -31.19 12.43
CA VAL A 167 8.98 -31.99 12.47
C VAL A 167 8.61 -33.36 11.89
N GLY A 168 8.77 -33.50 10.58
CA GLY A 168 8.78 -34.78 9.91
C GLY A 168 10.20 -35.32 9.92
N ASP A 169 10.58 -35.98 11.01
CA ASP A 169 11.78 -36.81 11.06
C ASP A 169 11.37 -38.22 11.49
N VAL A 170 11.40 -39.15 10.53
CA VAL A 170 11.58 -40.58 10.81
C VAL A 170 12.49 -41.14 9.73
N ALA A 171 13.79 -40.99 9.96
CA ALA A 171 14.78 -41.94 9.51
C ALA A 171 14.80 -43.20 10.42
N LEU A 172 15.31 -44.30 9.86
CA LEU A 172 15.53 -45.67 10.40
C LEU A 172 14.29 -46.60 10.40
N ARG A 173 14.37 -47.84 9.90
CA ARG A 173 15.43 -48.85 10.14
C ARG A 173 15.36 -50.03 9.15
N ALA A 174 16.52 -50.66 8.99
CA ALA A 174 16.77 -51.85 8.18
C ALA A 174 16.29 -53.18 8.81
N LEU A 175 16.37 -54.25 7.98
CA LEU A 175 16.44 -55.70 8.27
C LEU A 175 15.13 -56.46 8.55
N ARG A 176 14.59 -57.11 7.50
CA ARG A 176 14.62 -58.58 7.31
C ARG A 176 14.23 -58.95 5.89
#